data_AF-A0AAU6TNH5-F1
#
_entry.id   AF-A0AAU6TNH5-F1
#
_cell.length_a   1.000
_cell.length_b   1.000
_cell.length_c   1.000
_cell.angle_alpha   90.00
_cell.angle_beta   90.00
_cell.angle_gamma   90.00
#
_symmetry.space_group_name_H-M   'P 1'
#
loop_
_entity.id
_entity.type
_entity.pdbx_description
1 polymer ?
#
loop_
_entity_poly.entity_id
_entity_poly.type
_entity_poly.pdbx_seq_one_letter_code
_entity_poly.pdbx_strand_id
1 'polypeptide(L)'
;MKNKYSLLAAMLGVLLTACAADSQMQSELLPPTNDLVCCSDFSLFPFIQLNDNDNIKFDIDLTSSVATFRQGNSYFSAFRFSDRSEDVQVMVSSLMINDSVFAPEILLLDEHFKPSQVINFSDFQTRPSNAFTRTRYVKTLPINAQQTPYLVIYTPAEQLGKKIKVDHPAKVRAKELGEVMPMVTDPVYTHRLGGSIELEVKTLKRRVLPTNESVQRFDYPATQPKTSLRVQPESQQFYLSAITQAVAAGEIAKALSLLDEAKALNIPGAQEAFVRAVNQKH
;
A
#
# COMPACT_ATOMS: atom_id res chain seq x y z
N MET A 1 72.43 32.73 -40.48
CA MET A 1 72.28 31.32 -40.89
C MET A 1 71.00 30.78 -40.28
N LYS A 2 70.29 29.96 -41.06
CA LYS A 2 68.92 29.46 -40.85
C LYS A 2 68.79 28.46 -39.69
N ASN A 3 67.53 28.27 -39.27
CA ASN A 3 66.86 27.09 -38.69
C ASN A 3 66.58 27.14 -37.18
N LYS A 4 65.50 26.58 -36.63
CA LYS A 4 64.18 26.05 -37.08
C LYS A 4 63.40 25.77 -35.76
N TYR A 5 62.08 25.81 -35.84
CA TYR A 5 61.07 25.51 -34.82
C TYR A 5 61.33 24.30 -33.92
N SER A 6 60.91 24.37 -32.65
CA SER A 6 60.29 23.23 -31.98
C SER A 6 59.29 23.69 -30.91
N LEU A 7 58.02 23.38 -31.15
CA LEU A 7 56.90 23.47 -30.24
C LEU A 7 57.11 22.50 -29.07
N LEU A 8 56.98 22.98 -27.83
CA LEU A 8 56.77 22.10 -26.68
C LEU A 8 55.54 22.60 -25.93
N ALA A 9 54.42 21.97 -26.24
CA ALA A 9 53.15 22.14 -25.54
C ALA A 9 53.30 21.58 -24.12
N ALA A 10 53.27 22.46 -23.12
CA ALA A 10 53.13 22.06 -21.73
C ALA A 10 51.67 21.66 -21.50
N MET A 11 51.40 20.36 -21.47
CA MET A 11 50.12 19.78 -21.10
C MET A 11 49.71 20.25 -19.69
N LEU A 12 48.55 20.90 -19.63
CA LEU A 12 47.70 20.97 -18.44
C LEU A 12 47.28 19.54 -18.06
N GLY A 13 47.84 19.00 -16.99
CA GLY A 13 47.39 17.76 -16.36
C GLY A 13 46.83 18.06 -14.98
N VAL A 14 45.59 18.55 -14.91
CA VAL A 14 44.86 18.66 -13.65
C VAL A 14 44.39 17.26 -13.26
N LEU A 15 45.09 16.66 -12.30
CA LEU A 15 44.66 15.44 -11.60
C LEU A 15 43.49 15.80 -10.67
N LEU A 16 42.27 15.73 -11.21
CA LEU A 16 41.03 15.68 -10.43
C LEU A 16 40.42 14.28 -10.59
N THR A 17 40.99 13.29 -9.92
CA THR A 17 40.28 12.04 -9.63
C THR A 17 39.66 12.17 -8.25
N ALA A 18 38.41 12.66 -8.24
CA ALA A 18 37.55 12.66 -7.08
C ALA A 18 37.11 11.21 -6.76
N CYS A 19 37.53 10.70 -5.61
CA CYS A 19 36.96 9.52 -4.98
C CYS A 19 35.59 9.89 -4.38
N ALA A 20 34.51 9.81 -5.16
CA ALA A 20 33.15 10.05 -4.66
C ALA A 20 32.29 8.77 -4.61
N ALA A 21 32.82 7.62 -5.03
CA ALA A 21 32.04 6.37 -5.13
C ALA A 21 31.93 5.57 -3.81
N ASP A 22 32.85 5.77 -2.85
CA ASP A 22 32.89 4.96 -1.62
C ASP A 22 31.85 5.42 -0.56
N SER A 23 31.56 6.72 -0.51
CA SER A 23 30.68 7.30 0.52
C SER A 23 29.22 6.86 0.38
N GLN A 24 28.76 6.59 -0.84
CA GLN A 24 27.37 6.15 -1.08
C GLN A 24 27.14 4.70 -0.58
N MET A 25 28.13 3.82 -0.71
CA MET A 25 28.03 2.42 -0.25
C MET A 25 28.03 2.28 1.27
N GLN A 26 28.74 3.17 2.00
CA GLN A 26 28.77 3.16 3.47
C GLN A 26 27.52 3.76 4.12
N SER A 27 26.86 4.71 3.45
CA SER A 27 25.67 5.38 3.99
C SER A 27 24.45 4.44 4.12
N GLU A 28 24.42 3.31 3.40
CA GLU A 28 23.32 2.33 3.47
C GLU A 28 23.47 1.27 4.57
N LEU A 29 24.56 1.33 5.34
CA LEU A 29 24.90 0.33 6.37
C LEU A 29 24.81 0.88 7.80
N LEU A 30 24.46 2.16 7.95
CA LEU A 30 24.36 2.84 9.24
C LEU A 30 22.94 3.42 9.40
N PRO A 31 22.36 3.40 10.61
CA PRO A 31 21.03 3.97 10.82
C PRO A 31 21.00 5.47 10.48
N PRO A 32 19.89 6.00 9.95
CA PRO A 32 19.74 7.43 9.68
C PRO A 32 19.87 8.25 10.96
N THR A 33 20.41 9.45 10.83
CA THR A 33 20.57 10.38 11.94
C THR A 33 19.26 11.07 12.30
N ASN A 34 19.18 11.65 13.50
CA ASN A 34 17.93 12.23 14.04
C ASN A 34 17.45 13.48 13.27
N ASP A 35 18.34 14.19 12.60
CA ASP A 35 18.03 15.36 11.76
C ASP A 35 17.24 15.00 10.50
N LEU A 36 17.27 13.73 10.07
CA LEU A 36 16.49 13.24 8.93
C LEU A 36 15.06 12.81 9.29
N VAL A 37 14.75 12.71 10.60
CA VAL A 37 13.43 12.24 11.07
C VAL A 37 12.34 13.21 10.63
N CYS A 38 11.38 12.73 9.84
CA CYS A 38 10.33 13.56 9.26
C CYS A 38 9.25 13.98 10.26
N CYS A 39 8.97 13.10 11.22
CA CYS A 39 7.66 13.02 11.83
C CYS A 39 7.82 12.76 13.33
N SER A 40 7.25 13.64 14.15
CA SER A 40 7.30 13.54 15.62
C SER A 40 6.32 12.51 16.20
N ASP A 41 5.31 12.12 15.43
CA ASP A 41 4.24 11.20 15.82
C ASP A 41 3.83 10.31 14.63
N PHE A 42 3.32 9.11 14.92
CA PHE A 42 2.90 8.15 13.91
C PHE A 42 1.70 8.64 13.08
N SER A 43 0.87 9.54 13.61
CA SER A 43 -0.24 10.16 12.87
C SER A 43 0.21 11.04 11.70
N LEU A 44 1.47 11.50 11.71
CA LEU A 44 2.05 12.34 10.65
C LEU A 44 2.73 11.53 9.55
N PHE A 45 2.74 10.20 9.62
CA PHE A 45 3.37 9.37 8.61
C PHE A 45 2.64 9.52 7.26
N PRO A 46 3.38 9.49 6.13
CA PRO A 46 2.79 9.57 4.80
C PRO A 46 2.15 8.24 4.40
N PHE A 47 0.95 7.96 4.94
CA PHE A 47 0.24 6.71 4.68
C PHE A 47 -0.27 6.62 3.23
N ILE A 48 0.11 5.54 2.56
CA ILE A 48 -0.41 5.17 1.24
C ILE A 48 -1.70 4.37 1.45
N GLN A 49 -2.82 4.84 0.89
CA GLN A 49 -4.09 4.14 0.95
C GLN A 49 -4.08 2.89 0.05
N LEU A 50 -4.42 1.75 0.62
CA LEU A 50 -4.58 0.48 -0.08
C LEU A 50 -6.04 0.24 -0.47
N ASN A 51 -6.24 -0.51 -1.55
CA ASN A 51 -7.51 -1.05 -1.99
C ASN A 51 -7.85 -2.35 -1.24
N ASP A 52 -9.05 -2.91 -1.48
CA ASP A 52 -9.46 -4.19 -0.91
C ASP A 52 -8.46 -5.32 -1.24
N ASN A 53 -7.95 -5.33 -2.46
CA ASN A 53 -6.92 -6.27 -2.89
C ASN A 53 -5.87 -5.48 -3.67
N ASP A 54 -4.61 -5.60 -3.25
CA ASP A 54 -3.48 -4.96 -3.90
C ASP A 54 -2.30 -5.91 -3.99
N ASN A 55 -1.50 -5.73 -5.02
CA ASN A 55 -0.18 -6.33 -5.14
C ASN A 55 0.76 -5.28 -5.68
N ILE A 56 1.52 -4.65 -4.78
CA ILE A 56 2.37 -3.52 -5.10
C ILE A 56 3.83 -3.87 -4.85
N LYS A 57 4.68 -3.35 -5.72
CA LYS A 57 6.13 -3.40 -5.58
C LYS A 57 6.65 -1.98 -5.43
N PHE A 58 7.47 -1.76 -4.42
CA PHE A 58 8.04 -0.46 -4.10
C PHE A 58 9.42 -0.65 -3.49
N ASP A 59 10.23 0.41 -3.53
CA ASP A 59 11.56 0.42 -2.94
C ASP A 59 11.53 1.32 -1.70
N ILE A 60 12.19 0.87 -0.63
CA ILE A 60 12.58 1.72 0.49
C ILE A 60 14.04 2.07 0.27
N ASP A 61 14.38 3.35 0.24
CA ASP A 61 15.72 3.85 -0.06
C ASP A 61 16.00 5.18 0.66
N LEU A 62 17.10 5.84 0.31
CA LEU A 62 17.51 7.11 0.94
C LEU A 62 16.54 8.28 0.69
N THR A 63 15.59 8.15 -0.24
CA THR A 63 14.55 9.14 -0.54
C THR A 63 13.26 8.91 0.26
N SER A 64 13.15 7.75 0.92
CA SER A 64 12.01 7.41 1.75
C SER A 64 11.97 8.26 3.02
N SER A 65 10.81 8.31 3.67
CA SER A 65 10.68 9.00 4.96
C SER A 65 11.41 8.26 6.07
N VAL A 66 11.97 9.01 7.02
CA VAL A 66 12.69 8.46 8.19
C VAL A 66 11.88 8.71 9.46
N ALA A 67 11.80 7.69 10.31
CA ALA A 67 11.22 7.80 11.65
C ALA A 67 12.05 7.06 12.69
N THR A 68 11.80 7.40 13.96
CA THR A 68 12.42 6.73 15.11
C THR A 68 11.55 5.55 15.56
N PHE A 69 12.14 4.37 15.58
CA PHE A 69 11.52 3.14 16.09
C PHE A 69 12.26 2.66 17.36
N ARG A 70 11.71 1.64 18.03
CA ARG A 70 12.33 1.07 19.25
C ARG A 70 13.75 0.56 19.01
N GLN A 71 14.01 0.03 17.82
CA GLN A 71 15.29 -0.53 17.40
C GLN A 71 16.19 0.49 16.68
N GLY A 72 15.89 1.79 16.78
CA GLY A 72 16.63 2.86 16.13
C GLY A 72 15.87 3.51 14.98
N ASN A 73 16.51 4.50 14.36
CA ASN A 73 15.94 5.19 13.21
C ASN A 73 16.00 4.29 11.97
N SER A 74 14.99 4.41 11.12
CA SER A 74 14.93 3.70 9.84
C SER A 74 14.15 4.49 8.80
N TYR A 75 14.53 4.28 7.54
CA TYR A 75 13.64 4.54 6.41
C TYR A 75 12.44 3.59 6.49
N PHE A 76 11.25 4.07 6.11
CA PHE A 76 10.04 3.29 6.19
C PHE A 76 9.07 3.58 5.04
N SER A 77 8.12 2.67 4.87
CA SER A 77 6.89 2.90 4.10
C SER A 77 5.69 2.61 4.97
N ALA A 78 4.68 3.48 4.91
CA ALA A 78 3.48 3.38 5.72
C ALA A 78 2.23 3.26 4.83
N PHE A 79 1.31 2.40 5.25
CA PHE A 79 0.13 2.04 4.51
C PHE A 79 -1.11 2.09 5.41
N ARG A 80 -2.24 2.42 4.80
CA ARG A 80 -3.56 2.37 5.43
C ARG A 80 -4.41 1.36 4.67
N PHE A 81 -4.97 0.38 5.37
CA PHE A 81 -5.88 -0.60 4.77
C PHE A 81 -7.16 0.08 4.25
N SER A 82 -7.86 -0.59 3.33
CA SER A 82 -9.19 -0.16 2.86
C SER A 82 -10.17 -0.06 4.03
N ASP A 83 -10.93 1.03 4.11
CA ASP A 83 -11.98 1.24 5.11
C ASP A 83 -13.09 0.17 5.04
N ARG A 84 -13.16 -0.56 3.92
CA ARG A 84 -14.12 -1.63 3.67
C ARG A 84 -13.60 -2.99 4.12
N SER A 85 -12.34 -3.12 4.49
CA SER A 85 -11.73 -4.40 4.88
C SER A 85 -11.86 -4.62 6.39
N GLU A 86 -12.19 -5.84 6.77
CA GLU A 86 -12.18 -6.29 8.18
C GLU A 86 -11.05 -7.29 8.38
N ASP A 87 -11.13 -8.48 7.79
CA ASP A 87 -10.05 -9.47 7.85
C ASP A 87 -9.28 -9.47 6.53
N VAL A 88 -7.97 -9.28 6.61
CA VAL A 88 -7.07 -9.25 5.46
C VAL A 88 -5.94 -10.26 5.65
N GLN A 89 -5.51 -10.89 4.55
CA GLN A 89 -4.26 -11.62 4.48
C GLN A 89 -3.22 -10.71 3.85
N VAL A 90 -2.13 -10.46 4.57
CA VAL A 90 -1.01 -9.64 4.10
C VAL A 90 0.21 -10.51 3.91
N MET A 91 0.85 -10.40 2.76
CA MET A 91 2.14 -11.00 2.48
C MET A 91 3.15 -9.90 2.19
N VAL A 92 4.18 -9.80 3.03
CA VAL A 92 5.33 -8.91 2.82
C VAL A 92 6.51 -9.74 2.36
N SER A 93 7.08 -9.35 1.23
CA SER A 93 8.28 -9.98 0.67
C SER A 93 9.40 -8.96 0.52
N SER A 94 10.58 -9.26 1.06
CA SER A 94 11.79 -8.46 0.82
C SER A 94 12.72 -9.21 -0.12
N LEU A 95 12.96 -8.63 -1.29
CA LEU A 95 13.71 -9.27 -2.36
C LEU A 95 15.22 -9.15 -2.15
N MET A 96 15.94 -10.25 -2.38
CA MET A 96 17.39 -10.26 -2.37
C MET A 96 17.92 -9.93 -3.76
N ILE A 97 18.60 -8.78 -3.90
CA ILE A 97 19.04 -8.21 -5.19
C ILE A 97 20.47 -7.67 -5.02
N ASN A 98 21.37 -8.00 -5.96
CA ASN A 98 22.75 -7.50 -6.00
C ASN A 98 23.50 -7.62 -4.65
N ASP A 99 23.46 -8.81 -4.04
CA ASP A 99 24.08 -9.10 -2.73
C ASP A 99 23.58 -8.21 -1.57
N SER A 100 22.43 -7.56 -1.76
CA SER A 100 21.73 -6.72 -0.78
C SER A 100 20.35 -7.27 -0.48
N VAL A 101 19.87 -7.04 0.74
CA VAL A 101 18.51 -7.35 1.15
C VAL A 101 18.06 -6.40 2.27
N PHE A 102 16.78 -6.05 2.27
CA PHE A 102 16.15 -5.33 3.38
C PHE A 102 15.67 -6.33 4.44
N ALA A 103 15.88 -6.06 5.72
CA ALA A 103 15.43 -6.94 6.81
C ALA A 103 14.10 -6.40 7.40
N PRO A 104 12.93 -6.84 6.89
CA PRO A 104 11.67 -6.19 7.24
C PRO A 104 11.22 -6.49 8.67
N GLU A 105 10.74 -5.44 9.34
CA GLU A 105 9.83 -5.49 10.48
C GLU A 105 8.52 -4.80 10.11
N ILE A 106 7.42 -5.30 10.68
CA ILE A 106 6.09 -4.73 10.45
C ILE A 106 5.55 -4.21 11.77
N LEU A 107 5.20 -2.92 11.81
CA LEU A 107 4.51 -2.28 12.91
C LEU A 107 3.05 -2.03 12.51
N LEU A 108 2.13 -2.60 13.27
CA LEU A 108 0.70 -2.38 13.13
C LEU A 108 0.23 -1.34 14.13
N LEU A 109 -0.52 -0.35 13.66
CA LEU A 109 -1.08 0.70 14.51
C LEU A 109 -2.61 0.63 14.54
N ASP A 110 -3.17 1.00 15.68
CA ASP A 110 -4.62 1.15 15.88
C ASP A 110 -5.18 2.44 15.23
N GLU A 111 -6.49 2.65 15.33
CA GLU A 111 -7.17 3.86 14.81
C GLU A 111 -6.64 5.18 15.40
N HIS A 112 -5.94 5.14 16.54
CA HIS A 112 -5.32 6.29 17.20
C HIS A 112 -3.80 6.37 16.93
N PHE A 113 -3.31 5.64 15.92
CA PHE A 113 -1.91 5.56 15.54
C PHE A 113 -0.98 5.02 16.64
N LYS A 114 -1.51 4.26 17.60
CA LYS A 114 -0.69 3.64 18.65
C LYS A 114 -0.22 2.26 18.21
N PRO A 115 1.04 1.87 18.55
CA PRO A 115 1.53 0.51 18.33
C PRO A 115 0.62 -0.54 18.97
N SER A 116 0.02 -1.39 18.14
CA SER A 116 -0.80 -2.52 18.57
C SER A 116 0.01 -3.82 18.55
N GLN A 117 0.77 -4.04 17.48
CA GLN A 117 1.59 -5.24 17.30
C GLN A 117 2.84 -4.96 16.48
N VAL A 118 3.93 -5.65 16.80
CA VAL A 118 5.16 -5.68 16.00
C VAL A 118 5.43 -7.12 15.56
N ILE A 119 5.68 -7.31 14.28
CA ILE A 119 6.16 -8.56 13.70
C ILE A 119 7.65 -8.40 13.46
N ASN A 120 8.43 -9.21 14.18
CA ASN A 120 9.89 -9.09 14.17
C ASN A 120 10.46 -9.72 12.91
N PHE A 121 11.65 -9.28 12.53
CA PHE A 121 12.36 -9.85 11.38
C PHE A 121 12.60 -11.36 11.53
N SER A 122 12.78 -11.87 12.74
CA SER A 122 12.94 -13.30 13.03
C SER A 122 11.75 -14.16 12.61
N ASP A 123 10.57 -13.56 12.44
CA ASP A 123 9.35 -14.26 12.06
C ASP A 123 9.24 -14.49 10.54
N PHE A 124 10.13 -13.87 9.75
CA PHE A 124 10.20 -14.01 8.30
C PHE A 124 10.97 -15.26 7.89
N GLN A 125 10.44 -15.96 6.88
CA GLN A 125 11.10 -17.12 6.31
C GLN A 125 11.97 -16.72 5.13
N THR A 126 13.16 -17.29 5.05
CA THR A 126 13.97 -17.20 3.83
C THR A 126 13.44 -18.19 2.81
N ARG A 127 13.10 -17.72 1.61
CA ARG A 127 12.71 -18.59 0.49
C ARG A 127 13.73 -18.45 -0.64
N PRO A 128 14.34 -19.55 -1.09
CA PRO A 128 15.24 -19.54 -2.24
C PRO A 128 14.46 -19.23 -3.52
N SER A 129 15.16 -18.69 -4.52
CA SER A 129 14.56 -18.42 -5.83
C SER A 129 13.99 -19.68 -6.47
N ASN A 130 12.90 -19.54 -7.21
CA ASN A 130 12.32 -20.58 -8.06
C ASN A 130 12.09 -20.03 -9.49
N ALA A 131 11.32 -20.74 -10.31
CA ALA A 131 11.09 -20.35 -11.71
C ALA A 131 10.43 -18.96 -11.88
N PHE A 132 9.73 -18.45 -10.87
CA PHE A 132 8.93 -17.21 -10.96
C PHE A 132 9.31 -16.14 -9.94
N THR A 133 10.02 -16.52 -8.87
CA THR A 133 10.32 -15.63 -7.74
C THR A 133 11.81 -15.63 -7.42
N ARG A 134 12.30 -14.48 -6.98
CA ARG A 134 13.67 -14.31 -6.49
C ARG A 134 13.80 -14.85 -5.07
N THR A 135 15.03 -15.08 -4.65
CA THR A 135 15.35 -15.31 -3.24
C THR A 135 14.86 -14.11 -2.43
N ARG A 136 14.17 -14.37 -1.32
CA ARG A 136 13.48 -13.33 -0.55
C ARG A 136 13.27 -13.74 0.89
N TYR A 137 13.10 -12.74 1.75
CA TYR A 137 12.35 -12.94 3.00
C TYR A 137 10.86 -12.85 2.72
N VAL A 138 10.06 -13.68 3.37
CA VAL A 138 8.61 -13.63 3.26
C VAL A 138 7.93 -13.88 4.59
N LYS A 139 6.90 -13.09 4.86
CA LYS A 139 5.94 -13.35 5.93
C LYS A 139 4.53 -13.15 5.39
N THR A 140 3.67 -14.13 5.63
CA THR A 140 2.23 -14.01 5.44
C THR A 140 1.57 -14.00 6.80
N LEU A 141 0.68 -13.04 7.06
CA LEU A 141 -0.02 -12.92 8.32
C LEU A 141 -1.48 -12.49 8.10
N PRO A 142 -2.43 -13.05 8.86
CA PRO A 142 -3.78 -12.50 8.95
C PRO A 142 -3.74 -11.23 9.82
N ILE A 143 -4.45 -10.18 9.39
CA ILE A 143 -4.60 -8.92 10.12
C ILE A 143 -6.08 -8.58 10.15
N ASN A 144 -6.55 -8.08 11.30
CA ASN A 144 -7.84 -7.42 11.38
C ASN A 144 -7.64 -5.92 11.10
N ALA A 145 -7.94 -5.49 9.88
CA ALA A 145 -7.81 -4.11 9.41
C ALA A 145 -8.76 -3.13 10.13
N GLN A 146 -9.76 -3.63 10.86
CA GLN A 146 -10.59 -2.79 11.72
C GLN A 146 -9.91 -2.41 13.02
N GLN A 147 -9.22 -3.36 13.66
CA GLN A 147 -8.49 -3.11 14.89
C GLN A 147 -7.16 -2.40 14.63
N THR A 148 -6.49 -2.77 13.53
CA THR A 148 -5.19 -2.19 13.14
C THR A 148 -5.22 -1.72 11.69
N PRO A 149 -5.80 -0.54 11.41
CA PRO A 149 -5.97 -0.03 10.06
C PRO A 149 -4.67 0.46 9.40
N TYR A 150 -3.58 0.61 10.16
CA TYR A 150 -2.31 1.10 9.63
C TYR A 150 -1.20 0.07 9.76
N LEU A 151 -0.34 0.02 8.75
CA LEU A 151 0.79 -0.88 8.64
C LEU A 151 2.03 -0.10 8.23
N VAL A 152 3.13 -0.27 8.96
CA VAL A 152 4.41 0.38 8.69
C VAL A 152 5.47 -0.70 8.49
N ILE A 153 6.25 -0.59 7.42
CA ILE A 153 7.36 -1.49 7.10
C ILE A 153 8.66 -0.70 7.23
N TYR A 154 9.58 -1.20 8.05
CA TYR A 154 10.89 -0.60 8.28
C TYR A 154 11.95 -1.70 8.52
N THR A 155 13.22 -1.33 8.66
CA THR A 155 14.31 -2.26 9.00
C THR A 155 14.95 -1.85 10.33
N PRO A 156 15.09 -2.76 11.31
CA PRO A 156 15.71 -2.43 12.59
C PRO A 156 17.21 -2.15 12.43
N ALA A 157 17.73 -1.12 13.11
CA ALA A 157 19.11 -0.66 12.93
C ALA A 157 20.15 -1.75 13.28
N GLU A 158 19.83 -2.61 14.25
CA GLU A 158 20.68 -3.72 14.66
C GLU A 158 20.88 -4.79 13.56
N GLN A 159 20.07 -4.80 12.51
CA GLN A 159 20.21 -5.76 11.41
C GLN A 159 21.16 -5.28 10.33
N LEU A 160 21.46 -3.98 10.26
CA LEU A 160 22.28 -3.38 9.21
C LEU A 160 23.70 -3.96 9.21
N GLY A 161 24.22 -4.27 8.02
CA GLY A 161 25.56 -4.84 7.83
C GLY A 161 25.69 -6.33 8.18
N LYS A 162 24.69 -6.94 8.84
CA LYS A 162 24.67 -8.40 9.03
C LYS A 162 24.56 -9.09 7.67
N LYS A 163 25.18 -10.27 7.58
CA LYS A 163 25.17 -11.09 6.36
C LYS A 163 24.33 -12.33 6.56
N ILE A 164 23.58 -12.70 5.54
CA ILE A 164 22.90 -13.99 5.44
C ILE A 164 23.48 -14.80 4.29
N LYS A 165 23.73 -16.08 4.54
CA LYS A 165 24.07 -17.06 3.50
C LYS A 165 22.82 -17.89 3.20
N VAL A 166 22.43 -17.97 1.94
CA VAL A 166 21.23 -18.70 1.51
C VAL A 166 21.62 -19.87 0.61
N ASP A 167 21.04 -21.04 0.84
CA ASP A 167 21.29 -22.21 -0.01
C ASP A 167 21.04 -21.89 -1.48
N HIS A 168 22.00 -22.23 -2.34
CA HIS A 168 21.84 -22.06 -3.79
C HIS A 168 20.63 -22.88 -4.27
N PRO A 169 19.75 -22.34 -5.15
CA PRO A 169 18.52 -23.01 -5.57
C PRO A 169 18.75 -24.43 -6.14
N ALA A 170 19.87 -24.64 -6.85
CA ALA A 170 20.25 -25.97 -7.33
C ALA A 170 20.48 -26.99 -6.20
N LYS A 171 21.02 -26.58 -5.05
CA LYS A 171 21.17 -27.45 -3.88
C LYS A 171 19.83 -27.76 -3.24
N VAL A 172 18.94 -26.76 -3.13
CA VAL A 172 17.60 -26.95 -2.58
C VAL A 172 16.83 -27.98 -3.42
N ARG A 173 16.84 -27.82 -4.74
CA ARG A 173 16.19 -28.76 -5.68
C ARG A 173 16.78 -30.17 -5.57
N ALA A 174 18.11 -30.31 -5.54
CA ALA A 174 18.75 -31.62 -5.41
C ALA A 174 18.34 -32.33 -4.12
N LYS A 175 18.26 -31.60 -2.99
CA LYS A 175 17.76 -32.14 -1.71
C LYS A 175 16.31 -32.61 -1.81
N GLU A 176 15.44 -31.83 -2.45
CA GLU A 176 14.00 -32.16 -2.61
C GLU A 176 13.79 -33.40 -3.50
N LEU A 177 14.59 -33.55 -4.55
CA LEU A 177 14.49 -34.67 -5.50
C LEU A 177 15.30 -35.90 -5.08
N GLY A 178 16.11 -35.81 -4.01
CA GLY A 178 17.02 -36.88 -3.61
C GLY A 178 18.17 -37.11 -4.60
N GLU A 179 18.54 -36.08 -5.37
CA GLU A 179 19.62 -36.13 -6.35
C GLU A 179 20.99 -35.88 -5.68
N VAL A 180 22.07 -36.13 -6.45
CA VAL A 180 23.43 -35.83 -6.00
C VAL A 180 23.61 -34.32 -5.80
N MET A 181 24.20 -33.93 -4.67
CA MET A 181 24.42 -32.53 -4.32
C MET A 181 25.43 -31.86 -5.29
N PRO A 182 25.05 -30.77 -5.97
CA PRO A 182 25.95 -30.08 -6.89
C PRO A 182 27.01 -29.25 -6.14
N MET A 183 28.21 -29.16 -6.72
CA MET A 183 29.26 -28.23 -6.27
C MET A 183 28.96 -26.81 -6.75
N VAL A 184 28.16 -26.07 -5.99
CA VAL A 184 27.85 -24.67 -6.24
C VAL A 184 28.05 -23.81 -5.00
N THR A 185 28.47 -22.57 -5.19
CA THR A 185 28.63 -21.59 -4.12
C THR A 185 27.28 -21.02 -3.72
N ASP A 186 27.02 -20.92 -2.42
CA ASP A 186 25.81 -20.33 -1.89
C ASP A 186 25.91 -18.80 -1.90
N PRO A 187 24.90 -18.08 -2.40
CA PRO A 187 24.90 -16.62 -2.37
C PRO A 187 24.89 -16.08 -0.94
N VAL A 188 25.53 -14.94 -0.76
CA VAL A 188 25.60 -14.21 0.51
C VAL A 188 25.05 -12.81 0.28
N TYR A 189 24.08 -12.42 1.08
CA TYR A 189 23.45 -11.10 1.02
C TYR A 189 23.76 -10.32 2.29
N THR A 190 23.86 -9.01 2.16
CA THR A 190 24.11 -8.08 3.26
C THR A 190 22.85 -7.27 3.52
N HIS A 191 22.45 -7.16 4.78
CA HIS A 191 21.34 -6.33 5.20
C HIS A 191 21.68 -4.86 5.02
N ARG A 192 20.82 -4.12 4.32
CA ARG A 192 20.98 -2.68 4.06
C ARG A 192 19.75 -1.89 4.51
N LEU A 193 19.93 -0.58 4.59
CA LEU A 193 18.88 0.39 4.90
C LEU A 193 17.75 0.41 3.89
N GLY A 194 18.06 0.10 2.63
CA GLY A 194 17.11 0.08 1.54
C GLY A 194 17.00 -1.27 0.88
N GLY A 195 15.91 -1.46 0.13
CA GLY A 195 15.68 -2.64 -0.68
C GLY A 195 14.29 -2.65 -1.32
N SER A 196 14.07 -3.67 -2.14
CA SER A 196 12.83 -3.82 -2.92
C SER A 196 11.84 -4.73 -2.20
N ILE A 197 10.65 -4.21 -1.95
CA ILE A 197 9.58 -4.88 -1.20
C ILE A 197 8.38 -5.14 -2.12
N GLU A 198 7.79 -6.31 -1.98
CA GLU A 198 6.49 -6.65 -2.56
C GLU A 198 5.48 -6.82 -1.42
N LEU A 199 4.40 -6.04 -1.46
CA LEU A 199 3.29 -6.10 -0.52
C LEU A 199 2.05 -6.59 -1.26
N GLU A 200 1.56 -7.77 -0.87
CA GLU A 200 0.29 -8.31 -1.34
C GLU A 200 -0.73 -8.26 -0.19
N VAL A 201 -1.90 -7.69 -0.47
CA VAL A 201 -3.02 -7.61 0.46
C VAL A 201 -4.24 -8.24 -0.20
N LYS A 202 -4.89 -9.15 0.52
CA LYS A 202 -6.14 -9.80 0.11
C LYS A 202 -7.20 -9.65 1.20
N THR A 203 -8.31 -9.01 0.88
CA THR A 203 -9.44 -8.92 1.81
C THR A 203 -10.20 -10.24 1.83
N LEU A 204 -10.21 -10.89 2.98
CA LEU A 204 -10.94 -12.14 3.23
C LEU A 204 -12.37 -11.84 3.71
N LYS A 205 -12.54 -10.80 4.51
CA LYS A 205 -13.83 -10.35 5.05
C LYS A 205 -13.94 -8.84 4.95
N ARG A 206 -15.10 -8.36 4.48
CA ARG A 206 -15.41 -6.92 4.41
C ARG A 206 -16.16 -6.45 5.64
N ARG A 207 -15.84 -5.24 6.09
CA ARG A 207 -16.56 -4.55 7.15
C ARG A 207 -17.96 -4.21 6.68
N VAL A 208 -18.96 -4.45 7.53
CA VAL A 208 -20.29 -3.89 7.35
C VAL A 208 -20.22 -2.44 7.82
N LEU A 209 -20.07 -1.50 6.89
CA LEU A 209 -20.14 -0.08 7.21
C LEU A 209 -21.61 0.25 7.57
N PRO A 210 -21.90 0.73 8.79
CA PRO A 210 -23.19 1.33 9.05
C PRO A 210 -23.31 2.56 8.14
N THR A 211 -24.35 2.61 7.31
CA THR A 211 -24.75 3.82 6.60
C THR A 211 -25.20 4.86 7.62
N ASN A 212 -24.25 5.55 8.24
CA ASN A 212 -24.52 6.76 9.00
C ASN A 212 -24.55 7.92 8.01
N GLU A 213 -25.70 8.14 7.37
CA GLU A 213 -26.04 9.47 6.87
C GLU A 213 -26.18 10.40 8.07
N SER A 214 -25.06 10.97 8.52
CA SER A 214 -25.08 12.14 9.39
C SER A 214 -25.46 13.36 8.54
N VAL A 215 -26.75 13.49 8.23
CA VAL A 215 -27.30 14.78 7.84
C VAL A 215 -27.15 15.69 9.05
N GLN A 216 -26.25 16.68 8.96
CA GLN A 216 -26.16 17.76 9.94
C GLN A 216 -27.53 18.46 9.99
N ARG A 217 -28.33 18.12 11.01
CA ARG A 217 -29.50 18.91 11.38
C ARG A 217 -28.99 20.18 12.07
N PHE A 218 -29.30 21.32 11.50
CA PHE A 218 -29.38 22.56 12.26
C PHE A 218 -30.55 22.42 13.24
N ASP A 219 -30.25 22.45 14.54
CA ASP A 219 -31.26 22.45 15.61
C ASP A 219 -32.07 23.75 15.56
N TYR A 220 -33.35 23.63 15.22
CA TYR A 220 -34.41 24.50 15.72
C TYR A 220 -35.26 23.71 16.71
N PRO A 221 -35.71 24.30 17.82
CA PRO A 221 -36.18 23.53 18.96
C PRO A 221 -37.56 22.87 18.74
N ALA A 222 -37.58 21.60 19.13
CA ALA A 222 -38.64 20.85 19.79
C ALA A 222 -39.98 20.64 19.07
N THR A 223 -40.20 19.42 18.58
CA THR A 223 -41.26 18.53 19.10
C THR A 223 -41.00 17.06 18.72
N GLN A 224 -40.98 16.16 19.70
CA GLN A 224 -41.22 14.72 19.55
C GLN A 224 -42.63 14.42 20.09
N PRO A 225 -43.34 13.31 19.74
CA PRO A 225 -42.76 12.00 19.37
C PRO A 225 -43.47 11.16 18.27
N LYS A 226 -42.70 10.19 17.73
CA LYS A 226 -43.06 8.85 17.18
C LYS A 226 -44.29 8.70 16.24
N THR A 227 -44.09 8.06 15.07
CA THR A 227 -44.74 6.79 14.61
C THR A 227 -44.69 6.62 13.07
N SER A 228 -44.31 5.41 12.61
CA SER A 228 -44.44 4.78 11.28
C SER A 228 -44.32 5.61 9.99
N LEU A 229 -43.27 5.32 9.21
CA LEU A 229 -43.21 5.63 7.77
C LEU A 229 -44.38 4.95 7.05
N ARG A 230 -45.41 5.74 6.75
CA ARG A 230 -46.37 5.46 5.69
C ARG A 230 -46.05 6.45 4.58
N VAL A 231 -45.65 5.92 3.42
CA VAL A 231 -45.42 6.70 2.19
C VAL A 231 -46.63 7.60 1.97
N GLN A 232 -46.39 8.91 1.94
CA GLN A 232 -47.46 9.88 1.72
C GLN A 232 -47.85 9.86 0.23
N PRO A 233 -49.14 9.88 -0.13
CA PRO A 233 -49.58 9.84 -1.53
C PRO A 233 -49.02 10.99 -2.38
N GLU A 234 -48.66 12.12 -1.75
CA GLU A 234 -47.98 13.25 -2.40
C GLU A 234 -46.58 12.89 -2.92
N SER A 235 -45.85 12.01 -2.22
CA SER A 235 -44.53 11.54 -2.67
C SER A 235 -44.62 10.61 -3.87
N GLN A 236 -45.69 9.80 -3.96
CA GLN A 236 -45.90 8.91 -5.10
C GLN A 236 -46.14 9.71 -6.38
N GLN A 237 -47.05 10.68 -6.36
CA GLN A 237 -47.36 11.50 -7.54
C GLN A 237 -46.14 12.29 -8.03
N PHE A 238 -45.30 12.78 -7.11
CA PHE A 238 -44.07 13.46 -7.45
C PHE A 238 -43.15 12.58 -8.30
N TYR A 239 -42.80 11.37 -7.84
CA TYR A 239 -41.92 10.47 -8.59
C TYR A 239 -42.53 10.04 -9.94
N LEU A 240 -43.83 9.74 -9.98
CA LEU A 240 -44.49 9.36 -11.24
C LEU A 240 -44.46 10.51 -12.28
N SER A 241 -44.66 11.75 -11.85
CA SER A 241 -44.63 12.91 -12.73
C SER A 241 -43.20 13.26 -13.19
N ALA A 242 -42.22 13.19 -12.30
CA ALA A 242 -40.83 13.50 -12.61
C ALA A 242 -40.23 12.47 -13.61
N ILE A 243 -40.55 11.17 -13.43
CA ILE A 243 -40.13 10.10 -14.33
C ILE A 243 -40.72 10.31 -15.73
N THR A 244 -42.03 10.58 -15.83
CA THR A 244 -42.69 10.78 -17.14
C THR A 244 -42.16 12.01 -17.86
N GLN A 245 -41.91 13.12 -17.14
CA GLN A 245 -41.36 14.33 -17.69
C GLN A 245 -39.91 14.17 -18.18
N ALA A 246 -39.06 13.47 -17.41
CA ALA A 246 -37.67 13.22 -17.81
C ALA A 246 -37.58 12.35 -19.08
N VAL A 247 -38.45 11.35 -19.21
CA VAL A 247 -38.53 10.54 -20.45
C VAL A 247 -39.01 11.36 -21.64
N ALA A 248 -40.07 12.17 -21.45
CA ALA A 248 -40.56 13.08 -22.49
C ALA A 248 -39.47 14.04 -22.97
N ALA A 249 -38.69 14.60 -22.04
CA ALA A 249 -37.54 15.46 -22.33
C ALA A 249 -36.34 14.74 -22.97
N GLY A 250 -36.31 13.40 -22.96
CA GLY A 250 -35.19 12.61 -23.51
C GLY A 250 -34.00 12.43 -22.57
N GLU A 251 -34.18 12.81 -21.32
CA GLU A 251 -33.20 12.67 -20.26
C GLU A 251 -33.28 11.24 -19.67
N ILE A 252 -33.00 10.22 -20.47
CA ILE A 252 -33.18 8.81 -20.08
C ILE A 252 -32.34 8.44 -18.84
N ALA A 253 -31.10 8.94 -18.75
CA ALA A 253 -30.25 8.70 -17.57
C ALA A 253 -30.87 9.28 -16.28
N LYS A 254 -31.52 10.44 -16.37
CA LYS A 254 -32.21 11.08 -15.24
C LYS A 254 -33.49 10.33 -14.89
N ALA A 255 -34.24 9.87 -15.89
CA ALA A 255 -35.44 9.06 -15.67
C ALA A 255 -35.12 7.72 -14.97
N LEU A 256 -33.97 7.10 -15.29
CA LEU A 256 -33.49 5.90 -14.60
C LEU A 256 -33.08 6.20 -13.16
N SER A 257 -32.36 7.29 -12.92
CA SER A 257 -32.01 7.72 -11.55
C SER A 257 -33.25 7.95 -10.68
N LEU A 258 -34.28 8.61 -11.22
CA LEU A 258 -35.54 8.86 -10.52
C LEU A 258 -36.32 7.57 -10.26
N LEU A 259 -36.23 6.59 -11.16
CA LEU A 259 -36.84 5.26 -10.98
C LEU A 259 -36.15 4.47 -9.87
N ASP A 260 -34.82 4.48 -9.82
CA ASP A 260 -34.05 3.76 -8.80
C ASP A 260 -34.30 4.35 -7.41
N GLU A 261 -34.42 5.67 -7.32
CA GLU A 261 -34.80 6.38 -6.10
C GLU A 261 -36.23 6.04 -5.66
N ALA A 262 -37.19 6.04 -6.59
CA ALA A 262 -38.57 5.65 -6.30
C ALA A 262 -38.68 4.18 -5.83
N LYS A 263 -37.86 3.28 -6.37
CA LYS A 263 -37.77 1.87 -5.93
C LYS A 263 -37.17 1.76 -4.52
N ALA A 264 -36.11 2.50 -4.23
CA ALA A 264 -35.50 2.54 -2.90
C ALA A 264 -36.50 3.00 -1.82
N LEU A 265 -37.45 3.86 -2.21
CA LEU A 265 -38.51 4.38 -1.35
C LEU A 265 -39.80 3.53 -1.36
N ASN A 266 -39.80 2.37 -2.02
CA ASN A 266 -40.97 1.50 -2.20
C ASN A 266 -42.21 2.22 -2.77
N ILE A 267 -42.00 3.17 -3.69
CA ILE A 267 -43.09 3.90 -4.35
C ILE A 267 -43.77 2.98 -5.38
N PRO A 268 -45.05 2.64 -5.20
CA PRO A 268 -45.76 1.77 -6.15
C PRO A 268 -46.07 2.53 -7.45
N GLY A 269 -45.96 1.85 -8.60
CA GLY A 269 -46.30 2.42 -9.92
C GLY A 269 -45.14 3.08 -10.69
N ALA A 270 -43.96 3.23 -10.07
CA ALA A 270 -42.82 3.95 -10.67
C ALA A 270 -42.26 3.24 -11.91
N GLN A 271 -42.18 1.91 -11.87
CA GLN A 271 -41.70 1.11 -13.00
C GLN A 271 -42.70 1.11 -14.16
N GLU A 272 -44.00 1.03 -13.88
CA GLU A 272 -45.04 1.13 -14.92
C GLU A 272 -45.07 2.51 -15.57
N ALA A 273 -44.84 3.59 -14.80
CA ALA A 273 -44.78 4.95 -15.33
C ALA A 273 -43.58 5.15 -16.27
N PHE A 274 -42.41 4.63 -15.90
CA PHE A 274 -41.22 4.67 -16.75
C PHE A 274 -41.43 3.91 -18.07
N VAL A 275 -41.87 2.66 -18.01
CA VAL A 275 -42.10 1.81 -19.20
C VAL A 275 -43.15 2.44 -20.12
N ARG A 276 -44.24 2.98 -19.57
CA ARG A 276 -45.27 3.67 -20.34
C ARG A 276 -44.74 4.91 -21.05
N ALA A 277 -43.96 5.75 -20.36
CA ALA A 277 -43.43 6.97 -20.93
C ALA A 277 -42.42 6.69 -22.05
N VAL A 278 -41.60 5.64 -21.93
CA VAL A 278 -40.63 5.25 -22.97
C VAL A 278 -41.35 4.71 -24.20
N ASN A 279 -42.39 3.90 -24.01
CA ASN A 279 -43.18 3.34 -25.11
C ASN A 279 -44.05 4.38 -25.83
N GLN A 280 -44.33 5.54 -25.23
CA GLN A 280 -45.02 6.66 -25.87
C GLN A 280 -44.11 7.55 -26.73
N LYS A 281 -42.79 7.35 -26.63
CA LYS A 281 -41.79 8.13 -27.38
C LYS A 281 -41.36 7.47 -28.70
N HIS A 282 -41.96 6.32 -29.02
CA HIS A 282 -41.83 5.59 -30.27
C HIS A 282 -43.18 5.57 -31.00
#